data_AF-A0A8X6KJM7-F1
#
_entry.id   AF-A0A8X6KJM7-F1
#
_cell.length_a   1.000
_cell.length_b   1.000
_cell.length_c   1.000
_cell.angle_alpha   90.00
_cell.angle_beta   90.00
_cell.angle_gamma   90.00
#
_symmetry.space_group_name_H-M   'P 1'
#
loop_
_entity.id
_entity.type
_entity.pdbx_description
1 polymer ?
#
loop_
_entity_poly.entity_id
_entity_poly.type
_entity_poly.pdbx_seq_one_letter_code
_entity_poly.pdbx_strand_id
1 'polypeptide(L)'
;MAWLSTPAYLVDLFEKLNKLCLAQQGKQVNKLKTKEEFVTFSRRIQYWISAVQQNNCDCSQRLSDFLEEFEVDLGMEIRYGIKTHLSGLQQSLSDYFPIPENQDDYWAKNPLTIDEK
;
A
#
# COMPACT_ATOMS: atom_id res chain seq x y z
N MET A 1 -5.28 -25.76 6.52
CA MET A 1 -5.83 -24.72 5.63
C MET A 1 -5.15 -23.36 5.77
N ALA A 2 -4.68 -22.97 6.97
CA ALA A 2 -4.00 -21.68 7.21
C ALA A 2 -2.89 -21.30 6.20
N TRP A 3 -2.19 -22.26 5.58
CA TRP A 3 -1.18 -21.99 4.56
C TRP A 3 -1.73 -21.24 3.33
N LEU A 4 -3.03 -21.35 3.01
CA LEU A 4 -3.71 -20.65 1.92
C LEU A 4 -3.94 -19.15 2.20
N SER A 5 -3.83 -18.70 3.45
CA SER A 5 -3.91 -17.28 3.80
C SER A 5 -2.79 -16.47 3.16
N THR A 6 -1.59 -17.06 3.03
CA THR A 6 -0.44 -16.39 2.41
C THR A 6 -0.67 -16.08 0.93
N PRO A 7 -1.01 -17.05 0.06
CA PRO A 7 -1.31 -16.75 -1.33
C PRO A 7 -2.54 -15.85 -1.50
N ALA A 8 -3.59 -15.99 -0.68
CA ALA A 8 -4.77 -15.10 -0.75
C ALA A 8 -4.38 -13.62 -0.56
N TYR A 9 -3.55 -13.35 0.46
CA TYR A 9 -2.95 -12.04 0.70
C TYR A 9 -2.08 -11.56 -0.47
N LEU A 10 -1.20 -12.42 -0.99
CA LEU A 10 -0.26 -12.03 -2.05
C LEU A 10 -0.98 -11.65 -3.34
N VAL A 11 -2.07 -12.35 -3.69
CA VAL A 11 -2.87 -12.02 -4.88
C VAL A 11 -3.43 -10.59 -4.77
N ASP A 12 -4.01 -10.24 -3.62
CA ASP A 12 -4.54 -8.88 -3.39
C ASP A 12 -3.44 -7.82 -3.43
N LEU A 13 -2.28 -8.11 -2.83
CA LEU A 13 -1.13 -7.19 -2.83
C LEU A 13 -0.62 -6.95 -4.25
N PHE A 14 -0.34 -8.03 -4.99
CA PHE A 14 0.22 -7.94 -6.33
C PHE A 14 -0.75 -7.31 -7.32
N GLU A 15 -2.06 -7.52 -7.16
CA GLU A 15 -3.04 -6.81 -7.97
C GLU A 15 -2.96 -5.28 -7.76
N LYS A 16 -2.82 -4.83 -6.50
CA LYS A 16 -2.68 -3.40 -6.18
C LYS A 16 -1.34 -2.83 -6.64
N LEU A 17 -0.25 -3.57 -6.50
CA LEU A 17 1.07 -3.20 -7.02
C LEU A 17 1.04 -3.09 -8.55
N ASN A 18 0.44 -4.06 -9.23
CA ASN A 18 0.35 -4.04 -10.69
C ASN A 18 -0.47 -2.84 -11.18
N LYS A 19 -1.59 -2.51 -10.51
CA LYS A 19 -2.37 -1.30 -10.80
C LYS A 19 -1.52 -0.03 -10.66
N LEU A 20 -0.72 0.07 -9.60
CA LEU A 20 0.22 1.20 -9.43
C LEU A 20 1.24 1.23 -10.57
N CYS A 21 1.91 0.12 -10.87
CA CYS A 21 2.90 0.05 -11.95
C CYS A 21 2.30 0.43 -13.32
N LEU A 22 1.08 -0.02 -13.62
CA LEU A 22 0.38 0.33 -14.86
C LEU A 22 -0.01 1.82 -14.91
N ALA A 23 -0.45 2.40 -13.80
CA ALA A 23 -0.75 3.84 -13.73
C ALA A 23 0.50 4.70 -13.97
N GLN A 24 1.68 4.15 -13.67
CA GLN A 24 2.98 4.76 -13.91
C GLN A 24 3.57 4.50 -15.31
N GLN A 25 2.96 3.61 -16.10
CA GLN A 25 3.38 3.33 -17.47
C GLN A 25 2.62 4.24 -18.46
N GLY A 26 3.32 5.19 -19.09
CA GLY A 26 2.73 6.00 -20.16
C GLY A 26 3.53 7.25 -20.52
N LYS A 27 3.26 7.84 -21.69
CA LYS A 27 3.92 9.06 -22.20
C LYS A 27 3.40 10.37 -21.58
N GLN A 28 2.38 10.30 -20.71
CA GLN A 28 1.67 11.45 -20.13
C GLN A 28 1.55 11.35 -18.59
N VAL A 29 2.52 10.73 -17.93
CA VAL A 29 2.48 10.62 -16.47
C VAL A 29 3.01 11.93 -15.88
N ASN A 30 2.11 12.71 -15.28
CA ASN A 30 2.45 13.93 -14.56
C ASN A 30 3.23 13.55 -13.29
N LYS A 31 4.44 14.11 -13.11
CA LYS A 31 5.30 13.88 -11.93
C LYS A 31 4.56 14.07 -10.60
N LEU A 32 3.65 15.05 -10.53
CA LEU A 32 2.82 15.31 -9.35
C LEU A 32 1.86 14.15 -9.07
N LYS A 33 1.20 13.65 -10.11
CA LYS A 33 0.27 12.53 -10.04
C LYS A 33 0.99 11.25 -9.61
N THR A 34 2.19 11.00 -10.15
CA THR A 34 3.06 9.91 -9.70
C THR A 34 3.37 9.98 -8.21
N LYS A 35 3.78 11.16 -7.73
CA LYS A 35 4.10 11.38 -6.32
C LYS A 35 2.87 11.12 -5.44
N GLU A 36 1.69 11.57 -5.84
CA GLU A 36 0.44 11.36 -5.10
C GLU A 36 0.00 9.90 -5.05
N GLU A 37 0.06 9.19 -6.18
CA GLU A 37 -0.27 7.77 -6.25
C GLU A 37 0.69 6.95 -5.36
N PHE A 38 1.98 7.27 -5.40
CA PHE A 38 2.97 6.62 -4.55
C PHE A 38 2.76 6.90 -3.05
N VAL A 39 2.53 8.16 -2.66
CA VAL A 39 2.18 8.53 -1.27
C VAL A 39 0.93 7.78 -0.81
N THR A 40 -0.10 7.73 -1.65
CA THR A 40 -1.36 7.04 -1.37
C THR A 40 -1.12 5.55 -1.17
N PHE A 41 -0.32 4.93 -2.02
CA PHE A 41 0.02 3.53 -1.92
C PHE A 41 0.85 3.21 -0.65
N SER A 42 1.83 4.06 -0.31
CA SER A 42 2.62 3.91 0.92
C SER A 42 1.75 3.99 2.18
N ARG A 43 0.83 4.97 2.24
CA ARG A 43 -0.17 5.05 3.33
C ARG A 43 -1.05 3.80 3.41
N ARG A 44 -1.40 3.22 2.26
CA ARG A 44 -2.19 1.99 2.22
C ARG A 44 -1.41 0.80 2.78
N ILE A 45 -0.11 0.69 2.52
CA ILE A 45 0.74 -0.34 3.13
C ILE A 45 0.83 -0.14 4.66
N GLN A 46 0.99 1.10 5.15
CA GLN A 46 1.01 1.38 6.60
C GLN A 46 -0.29 0.96 7.28
N TYR A 47 -1.42 1.28 6.64
CA TYR A 47 -2.73 0.85 7.12
C TYR A 47 -2.84 -0.68 7.17
N TRP A 48 -2.42 -1.37 6.10
CA TRP A 48 -2.41 -2.84 6.06
C TRP A 48 -1.55 -3.46 7.17
N ILE A 49 -0.36 -2.92 7.43
CA ILE A 49 0.50 -3.34 8.55
C ILE A 49 -0.25 -3.23 9.87
N SER A 50 -0.88 -2.08 10.10
CA SER A 50 -1.61 -1.78 11.34
C SER A 50 -2.84 -2.67 11.52
N ALA A 51 -3.58 -2.93 10.44
CA ALA A 51 -4.78 -3.78 10.44
C ALA A 51 -4.43 -5.23 10.75
N VAL A 52 -3.42 -5.80 10.07
CA VAL A 52 -2.98 -7.18 10.28
C VAL A 52 -2.54 -7.41 11.73
N GLN A 53 -1.87 -6.43 12.36
CA GLN A 53 -1.53 -6.50 13.78
C GLN A 53 -2.76 -6.57 14.70
N GLN A 54 -3.86 -5.91 14.34
CA GLN A 54 -5.12 -5.88 15.08
C GLN A 54 -6.04 -7.07 14.75
N ASN A 55 -5.54 -8.09 14.04
CA ASN A 55 -6.35 -9.19 13.50
C ASN A 55 -7.41 -8.74 12.47
N ASN A 56 -7.27 -7.54 11.89
CA ASN A 56 -8.16 -7.06 10.86
C ASN A 56 -7.56 -7.39 9.48
N CYS A 57 -8.29 -8.17 8.69
CA CYS A 57 -7.90 -8.58 7.34
C CYS A 57 -8.72 -7.93 6.23
N ASP A 58 -9.65 -7.02 6.54
CA ASP A 58 -10.56 -6.29 5.61
C ASP A 58 -9.77 -5.55 4.51
N CYS A 59 -8.52 -5.25 4.80
CA CYS A 59 -7.53 -4.72 3.88
C CYS A 59 -7.38 -5.53 2.58
N SER A 60 -7.58 -6.83 2.66
CA SER A 60 -7.34 -7.87 1.65
C SER A 60 -8.62 -8.70 1.51
N GLN A 61 -9.44 -8.38 0.51
CA GLN A 61 -10.74 -9.03 0.30
C GLN A 61 -10.61 -10.55 0.20
N ARG A 62 -9.66 -11.06 -0.59
CA ARG A 62 -9.48 -12.51 -0.77
C ARG A 62 -9.04 -13.20 0.52
N LEU A 63 -8.24 -12.51 1.34
CA LEU A 63 -7.86 -13.03 2.64
C LEU A 63 -9.05 -13.02 3.60
N SER A 64 -9.82 -11.94 3.65
CA SER A 64 -11.02 -11.85 4.49
C SER A 64 -12.03 -12.93 4.12
N ASP A 65 -12.37 -13.03 2.82
CA ASP A 65 -13.30 -14.04 2.29
C ASP A 65 -12.83 -15.45 2.66
N PHE A 66 -11.53 -15.74 2.52
CA PHE A 66 -10.96 -17.03 2.88
C PHE A 66 -11.06 -17.31 4.39
N LEU A 67 -10.78 -16.33 5.25
CA LEU A 67 -10.85 -16.54 6.70
C LEU A 67 -12.31 -16.73 7.16
N GLU A 68 -13.23 -15.98 6.56
CA GLU A 68 -14.68 -16.07 6.82
C GLU A 68 -15.27 -17.39 6.31
N GLU A 69 -15.01 -17.78 5.06
CA GLU A 69 -15.57 -18.99 4.43
C GLU A 69 -15.18 -20.26 5.17
N PHE A 70 -13.94 -20.32 5.67
CA PHE A 70 -13.42 -21.50 6.36
C PHE A 70 -13.48 -21.40 7.90
N GLU A 71 -14.02 -20.30 8.45
CA GLU A 71 -14.06 -20.00 9.89
C GLU A 71 -12.69 -20.18 10.58
N VAL A 72 -11.62 -19.69 9.95
CA VAL A 72 -10.24 -19.84 10.44
C VAL A 72 -9.65 -18.49 10.83
N ASP A 73 -8.99 -18.44 11.98
CA ASP A 73 -8.20 -17.27 12.37
C ASP A 73 -6.84 -17.20 11.65
N LEU A 74 -6.37 -15.97 11.42
CA LEU A 74 -5.03 -15.76 10.91
C LEU A 74 -3.98 -16.07 12.00
N GLY A 75 -3.32 -17.21 11.85
CA GLY A 75 -2.27 -17.66 12.76
C GLY A 75 -1.16 -16.62 12.99
N MET A 76 -0.62 -16.59 14.21
CA MET A 76 0.37 -15.59 14.64
C MET A 76 1.60 -15.54 13.72
N GLU A 77 2.11 -16.70 13.30
CA GLU A 77 3.25 -16.80 12.38
C GLU A 77 2.98 -16.16 11.02
N ILE A 78 1.79 -16.42 10.45
CA ILE A 78 1.40 -15.87 9.15
C ILE A 78 1.23 -14.35 9.25
N ARG A 79 0.59 -13.89 10.33
CA ARG A 79 0.42 -12.46 10.63
C ARG A 79 1.77 -11.74 10.74
N TYR A 80 2.72 -12.34 11.47
CA TYR A 80 4.08 -11.81 11.59
C TYR A 80 4.79 -11.80 10.24
N GLY A 81 4.65 -12.86 9.44
CA GLY A 81 5.18 -12.94 8.08
C GLY A 81 4.63 -11.84 7.17
N ILE A 82 3.31 -11.64 7.15
CA ILE A 82 2.65 -10.57 6.37
C ILE A 82 3.15 -9.20 6.81
N LYS A 83 3.20 -8.93 8.12
CA LYS A 83 3.73 -7.66 8.65
C LYS A 83 5.16 -7.41 8.19
N THR A 84 6.03 -8.41 8.34
CA THR A 84 7.45 -8.33 7.99
C THR A 84 7.62 -8.06 6.49
N HIS A 85 6.88 -8.79 5.66
CA HIS A 85 6.90 -8.61 4.21
C HIS A 85 6.42 -7.21 3.80
N LEU A 86 5.30 -6.72 4.34
CA LEU A 86 4.79 -5.38 4.04
C LEU A 86 5.74 -4.27 4.48
N SER A 87 6.39 -4.44 5.64
CA SER A 87 7.39 -3.48 6.14
C SER A 87 8.60 -3.40 5.21
N GLY A 88 9.11 -4.56 4.77
CA GLY A 88 10.21 -4.63 3.80
C GLY A 88 9.82 -4.06 2.43
N LEU A 89 8.60 -4.32 1.97
CA LEU A 89 8.08 -3.74 0.73
C LEU A 89 7.97 -2.21 0.83
N GLN A 90 7.47 -1.68 1.95
CA GLN A 90 7.38 -0.24 2.16
C GLN A 90 8.75 0.43 2.10
N GLN A 91 9.75 -0.17 2.74
CA GLN A 91 11.12 0.34 2.72
C GLN A 91 11.66 0.33 1.28
N SER A 92 11.55 -0.80 0.59
CA SER A 92 12.03 -0.96 -0.79
C SER A 92 11.39 0.04 -1.74
N LEU A 93 10.09 0.30 -1.57
CA LEU A 93 9.36 1.29 -2.35
C LEU A 93 9.84 2.71 -2.06
N SER A 94 10.07 3.05 -0.79
CA SER A 94 10.57 4.37 -0.38
C SER A 94 11.97 4.63 -0.93
N ASP A 95 12.82 3.60 -0.96
CA ASP A 95 14.17 3.68 -1.52
C ASP A 95 14.16 3.85 -3.05
N TYR A 96 13.24 3.18 -3.74
CA TYR A 96 13.12 3.25 -5.20
C TYR A 96 12.45 4.54 -5.69
N PHE A 97 11.46 5.05 -4.96
CA PHE A 97 10.75 6.29 -5.25
C PHE A 97 10.96 7.29 -4.12
N PRO A 98 12.15 7.91 -4.01
CA PRO A 98 12.37 8.95 -3.02
C PRO A 98 11.39 10.09 -3.31
N ILE A 99 10.47 10.34 -2.39
CA ILE A 99 9.60 11.51 -2.46
C ILE A 99 10.42 12.70 -1.97
N PRO A 100 10.87 13.63 -2.83
CA PRO A 100 11.55 14.82 -2.34
C PRO A 100 10.58 15.61 -1.46
N GLU A 101 11.04 16.01 -0.27
CA GLU A 101 10.30 16.83 0.71
C GLU A 101 9.94 18.22 0.16
N ASN A 102 10.57 18.63 -0.94
CA ASN A 102 10.45 19.97 -1.51
C ASN A 102 8.97 20.37 -1.70
N GLN A 103 8.62 21.46 -1.02
CA GLN A 103 7.36 22.18 -1.11
C GLN A 103 7.20 22.96 -2.43
N ASP A 104 8.17 22.89 -3.35
CA ASP A 104 8.16 23.64 -4.62
C ASP A 104 6.94 23.34 -5.51
N ASP A 105 6.26 22.22 -5.28
CA ASP A 105 5.05 21.81 -6.01
C ASP A 105 3.74 22.21 -5.29
N TYR A 106 3.80 22.83 -4.11
CA TYR A 106 2.62 23.11 -3.28
C TYR A 106 1.67 24.10 -3.97
N TRP A 107 2.22 25.08 -4.70
CA TRP A 107 1.43 25.99 -5.54
C TRP A 107 0.63 25.24 -6.62
N ALA A 108 1.18 24.16 -7.19
CA ALA A 108 0.50 23.38 -8.22
C ALA A 108 -0.64 22.52 -7.63
N LYS A 109 -0.53 22.15 -6.34
CA LYS A 109 -1.56 21.41 -5.60
C LYS A 109 -2.62 22.31 -4.98
N ASN A 110 -2.24 23.53 -4.61
CA ASN A 110 -3.11 24.51 -3.99
C ASN A 110 -2.81 25.92 -4.53
N PRO A 111 -3.27 26.22 -5.76
CA PRO A 111 -2.88 27.44 -6.49
C PRO A 111 -3.45 28.74 -5.91
N LEU A 112 -4.31 28.64 -4.90
CA LEU A 112 -4.96 29.77 -4.25
C LEU A 112 -4.42 30.05 -2.84
N THR A 113 -3.44 29.28 -2.36
CA THR A 113 -2.77 29.57 -1.09
C THR A 113 -1.83 30.75 -1.31
N ILE A 114 -2.17 31.90 -0.75
CA ILE A 114 -1.32 33.08 -0.73
C ILE A 114 -0.27 32.84 0.37
N ASP A 115 1.02 32.82 0.02
CA ASP A 115 2.07 32.94 1.03
C ASP A 115 1.97 34.35 1.63
N GLU A 116 1.42 34.46 2.84
CA GLU A 116 1.50 35.69 3.61
C GLU A 116 2.97 35.95 3.95
N LYS A 117 3.46 37.10 3.50
CA LYS A 117 4.86 37.50 3.50
C LYS A 117 5.28 38.14 4.83
#